data_AF-A0A0G0L1E1-F1
#
_entry.id   AF-A0A0G0L1E1-F1
#
_cell.length_a   1.000
_cell.length_b   1.000
_cell.length_c   1.000
_cell.angle_alpha   90.00
_cell.angle_beta   90.00
_cell.angle_gamma   90.00
#
_symmetry.space_group_name_H-M   'P 1'
#
loop_
_entity.id
_entity.type
_entity.pdbx_description
1 polymer ?
#
loop_
_entity_poly.entity_id
_entity_poly.type
_entity_poly.pdbx_seq_one_letter_code
_entity_poly.pdbx_strand_id
1 'polypeptide(L)'
;MIYSRRLKTEERRNKKKALLLSLLTIFTILLIIFFGIPVVVKFTAFIYELKGSSEPIEITDNTPPPPPRFESSDIATNQDSLEIKGRTEAGASIVLTINRKKAEVLADSEGQFSYTLSLEDGENVISATARDNSGNESQKTEITIVYDDKPPTIEIINPKEGSEFYGSRQRQIIIDGKTEDGAKLQINNRLVIVDSDGTFSFTTTLTDGENIFNIKADDMAGNSKEEKLTVKYLP
;
A
#
# COMPACT_ATOMS: atom_id res chain seq x y z
N MET A 1 -56.53 87.55 -52.06
CA MET A 1 -55.89 86.30 -51.58
C MET A 1 -55.60 86.43 -50.09
N ILE A 2 -56.45 85.89 -49.22
CA ILE A 2 -56.38 86.06 -47.77
C ILE A 2 -55.50 84.94 -47.18
N TYR A 3 -54.27 85.25 -46.80
CA TYR A 3 -53.41 84.34 -46.04
C TYR A 3 -53.92 84.24 -44.59
N SER A 4 -54.61 83.16 -44.27
CA SER A 4 -55.19 82.89 -42.94
C SER A 4 -54.10 82.62 -41.90
N ARG A 5 -54.19 83.28 -40.73
CA ARG A 5 -53.24 83.15 -39.61
C ARG A 5 -53.00 81.70 -39.16
N ARG A 6 -53.95 80.78 -39.40
CA ARG A 6 -53.85 79.34 -39.08
C ARG A 6 -52.76 78.61 -39.90
N LEU A 7 -52.62 78.91 -41.19
CA LEU A 7 -51.62 78.32 -42.07
C LEU A 7 -50.19 78.62 -41.62
N LYS A 8 -49.92 79.85 -41.16
CA LYS A 8 -48.59 80.28 -40.68
C LYS A 8 -48.19 79.57 -39.38
N THR A 9 -49.15 79.26 -38.52
CA THR A 9 -48.94 78.45 -37.31
C THR A 9 -48.73 76.97 -37.62
N GLU A 10 -49.46 76.41 -38.58
CA GLU A 10 -49.27 75.02 -39.02
C GLU A 10 -47.92 74.84 -39.72
N GLU A 11 -47.52 75.75 -40.59
CA GLU A 11 -46.22 75.72 -41.26
C GLU A 11 -45.06 75.78 -40.24
N ARG A 12 -45.16 76.63 -39.21
CA ARG A 12 -44.18 76.68 -38.11
C ARG A 12 -44.15 75.38 -37.30
N ARG A 13 -45.31 74.78 -37.02
CA ARG A 13 -45.39 73.48 -36.33
C ARG A 13 -44.79 72.37 -37.18
N ASN A 14 -45.07 72.34 -38.48
CA ASN A 14 -44.56 71.34 -39.42
C ASN A 14 -43.04 71.48 -39.62
N LYS A 15 -42.52 72.71 -39.72
CA LYS A 15 -41.07 72.97 -39.75
C LYS A 15 -40.38 72.52 -38.47
N LYS A 16 -40.96 72.78 -37.29
CA LYS A 16 -40.43 72.29 -36.00
C LYS A 16 -40.46 70.76 -35.92
N LYS A 17 -41.54 70.12 -36.36
CA LYS A 17 -41.65 68.65 -36.42
C LYS A 17 -40.63 68.05 -37.38
N ALA A 18 -40.46 68.63 -38.58
CA ALA A 18 -39.48 68.19 -39.56
C ALA A 18 -38.03 68.32 -39.03
N LEU A 19 -37.71 69.42 -38.36
CA LEU A 19 -36.42 69.63 -37.74
C LEU A 19 -36.17 68.63 -36.59
N LEU A 20 -37.18 68.36 -35.76
CA LEU A 20 -37.08 67.37 -34.69
C LEU A 20 -36.89 65.95 -35.23
N LEU A 21 -37.61 65.56 -36.29
CA LEU A 21 -37.45 64.26 -36.95
C LEU A 21 -36.06 64.14 -37.61
N SER A 22 -35.59 65.21 -38.26
CA SER A 22 -34.22 65.27 -38.81
C SER A 22 -33.17 65.08 -37.71
N LEU A 23 -33.28 65.79 -36.59
CA LEU A 23 -32.38 65.62 -35.44
C LEU A 23 -32.44 64.21 -34.86
N LEU A 24 -33.63 63.62 -34.75
CA LEU A 24 -33.81 62.26 -34.27
C LEU A 24 -33.12 61.25 -35.19
N THR A 25 -33.28 61.40 -36.52
CA THR A 25 -32.61 60.51 -37.48
C THR A 25 -31.09 60.61 -37.39
N ILE A 26 -30.54 61.82 -37.30
CA ILE A 26 -29.09 62.04 -37.14
C ILE A 26 -28.60 61.44 -35.83
N PHE A 27 -29.34 61.64 -34.74
CA PHE A 27 -29.01 61.05 -33.44
C PHE A 27 -29.03 59.52 -33.48
N THR A 28 -30.03 58.90 -34.13
CA THR A 28 -30.07 57.43 -34.29
C THR A 28 -28.93 56.90 -35.13
N ILE A 29 -28.54 57.60 -36.21
CA ILE A 29 -27.39 57.22 -37.03
C ILE A 29 -26.10 57.32 -36.22
N LEU A 30 -25.92 58.40 -35.45
CA LEU A 30 -24.78 58.55 -34.54
C LEU A 30 -24.75 57.42 -33.50
N LEU A 31 -25.89 57.04 -32.93
CA LEU A 31 -25.97 55.94 -31.97
C LEU A 31 -25.55 54.60 -32.59
N ILE A 32 -25.99 54.31 -33.82
CA ILE A 32 -25.59 53.11 -34.56
C ILE A 32 -24.08 53.13 -34.86
N ILE A 33 -23.53 54.26 -35.30
CA ILE A 33 -22.11 54.37 -35.64
C ILE A 33 -21.23 54.27 -34.40
N PHE A 34 -21.56 54.99 -33.33
CA PHE A 34 -20.72 55.07 -32.13
C PHE A 34 -20.89 53.88 -31.18
N PHE A 35 -22.07 53.25 -31.15
CA PHE A 35 -22.36 52.17 -30.21
C PHE A 35 -22.71 50.85 -30.90
N GLY A 36 -23.47 50.88 -32.00
CA GLY A 36 -23.88 49.67 -32.72
C GLY A 36 -22.69 48.94 -33.36
N ILE A 37 -21.95 49.61 -34.24
CA ILE A 37 -20.82 49.00 -34.97
C ILE A 37 -19.76 48.43 -34.01
N PRO A 38 -19.31 49.16 -32.96
CA PRO A 38 -18.33 48.62 -32.02
C PRO A 38 -18.80 47.38 -31.25
N VAL A 39 -20.10 47.31 -30.89
CA VAL A 39 -20.68 46.13 -30.22
C VAL A 39 -20.64 44.92 -31.14
N VAL A 40 -21.00 45.09 -32.42
CA VAL A 40 -20.94 44.01 -33.40
C VAL A 40 -19.50 43.53 -33.59
N VAL A 41 -18.53 44.43 -33.73
CA VAL A 41 -17.11 44.07 -33.86
C VAL A 41 -16.62 43.29 -32.64
N LYS A 42 -16.91 43.75 -31.43
CA LYS A 42 -16.54 43.04 -30.18
C LYS A 42 -17.19 41.67 -30.08
N PHE A 43 -18.47 41.56 -30.43
CA PHE A 43 -19.17 40.28 -30.43
C PHE A 43 -18.59 39.33 -31.49
N THR A 44 -18.25 39.82 -32.68
CA THR A 44 -17.61 38.99 -33.72
C THR A 44 -16.22 38.51 -33.30
N ALA A 45 -15.43 39.35 -32.62
CA ALA A 45 -14.14 38.96 -32.07
C ALA A 45 -14.28 37.87 -31.01
N PHE A 46 -15.24 38.02 -30.09
CA PHE A 46 -15.56 37.02 -29.07
C PHE A 46 -16.00 35.67 -29.68
N ILE A 47 -16.86 35.68 -30.69
CA ILE A 47 -17.26 34.45 -31.40
C ILE A 47 -16.07 33.82 -32.16
N TYR A 48 -15.18 34.64 -32.71
CA TYR A 48 -13.95 34.15 -33.36
C TYR A 48 -13.00 33.50 -32.36
N GLU A 49 -12.88 34.06 -31.15
CA GLU A 49 -12.11 33.51 -30.04
C GLU A 49 -12.68 32.14 -29.58
N LEU A 50 -14.00 32.02 -29.46
CA LEU A 50 -14.68 30.74 -29.16
C LEU A 50 -14.51 29.69 -30.27
N LYS A 51 -14.45 30.12 -31.54
CA LYS A 51 -14.24 29.20 -32.67
C LYS A 51 -12.77 28.80 -32.82
N GLY A 52 -11.85 29.65 -32.33
CA GLY A 52 -10.41 29.40 -32.29
C GLY A 52 -9.95 28.47 -31.16
N SER A 53 -10.77 28.27 -30.11
CA SER A 53 -10.47 27.29 -29.07
C SER A 53 -10.81 25.87 -29.53
N SER A 54 -10.01 25.36 -30.46
CA SER A 54 -10.02 23.95 -30.89
C SER A 54 -8.87 23.16 -30.27
N GLU A 55 -8.20 23.70 -29.24
CA GLU A 55 -7.22 22.91 -28.50
C GLU A 55 -7.99 21.76 -27.82
N PRO A 56 -7.64 20.49 -28.12
CA PRO A 56 -8.21 19.38 -27.40
C PRO A 56 -7.91 19.58 -25.91
N ILE A 57 -8.92 19.37 -25.07
CA ILE A 57 -8.71 19.29 -23.63
C ILE A 57 -7.78 18.09 -23.42
N GLU A 58 -6.50 18.34 -23.15
CA GLU A 58 -5.60 17.29 -22.67
C GLU A 58 -6.09 16.90 -21.28
N ILE A 59 -6.88 15.81 -21.21
CA ILE A 59 -7.22 15.18 -19.95
C ILE A 59 -5.96 14.45 -19.50
N THR A 60 -5.02 15.21 -18.92
CA THR A 60 -3.89 14.64 -18.20
C THR A 60 -4.43 14.04 -16.92
N ASP A 61 -4.36 12.73 -16.80
CA ASP A 61 -4.64 12.06 -15.54
C ASP A 61 -3.51 12.37 -14.58
N ASN A 62 -3.85 13.03 -13.48
CA ASN A 62 -2.91 13.39 -12.42
C ASN A 62 -3.25 12.66 -11.11
N THR A 63 -4.09 11.62 -11.16
CA THR A 63 -4.53 10.88 -9.98
C THR A 63 -3.63 9.68 -9.79
N PRO A 64 -2.88 9.59 -8.68
CA PRO A 64 -2.14 8.39 -8.37
C PRO A 64 -3.03 7.15 -8.23
N PRO A 65 -2.54 5.96 -8.65
CA PRO A 65 -3.21 4.71 -8.36
C PRO A 65 -3.22 4.44 -6.84
N PRO A 66 -4.08 3.53 -6.35
CA PRO A 66 -3.99 3.04 -4.98
C PRO A 66 -2.62 2.40 -4.68
N PRO A 67 -2.12 2.44 -3.43
CA PRO A 67 -0.91 1.72 -3.03
C PRO A 67 -1.04 0.22 -3.25
N PRO A 68 0.03 -0.48 -3.68
CA PRO A 68 0.06 -1.94 -3.73
C PRO A 68 -0.26 -2.54 -2.36
N ARG A 69 -0.95 -3.68 -2.34
CA ARG A 69 -1.23 -4.47 -1.14
C ARG A 69 -0.61 -5.84 -1.27
N PHE A 70 0.27 -6.20 -0.35
CA PHE A 70 0.79 -7.56 -0.26
C PHE A 70 -0.26 -8.50 0.35
N GLU A 71 -0.32 -9.74 -0.14
CA GLU A 71 -1.16 -10.80 0.43
C GLU A 71 -0.48 -11.45 1.65
N SER A 72 0.84 -11.43 1.69
CA SER A 72 1.66 -11.81 2.86
C SER A 72 1.87 -10.62 3.78
N SER A 73 1.66 -10.81 5.08
CA SER A 73 2.10 -9.89 6.14
C SER A 73 3.51 -10.26 6.60
N ASP A 74 4.02 -9.56 7.63
CA ASP A 74 5.31 -9.87 8.25
C ASP A 74 5.40 -11.35 8.63
N ILE A 75 6.45 -12.02 8.16
CA ILE A 75 6.72 -13.44 8.40
C ILE A 75 8.20 -13.68 8.67
N ALA A 76 8.49 -14.71 9.46
CA ALA A 76 9.81 -15.32 9.49
C ALA A 76 9.81 -16.56 8.56
N THR A 77 10.92 -16.81 7.88
CA THR A 77 11.07 -17.92 6.93
C THR A 77 12.49 -18.47 6.97
N ASN A 78 12.61 -19.78 6.75
CA ASN A 78 13.90 -20.46 6.57
C ASN A 78 14.29 -20.69 5.12
N GLN A 79 13.54 -20.09 4.19
CA GLN A 79 13.86 -20.10 2.77
C GLN A 79 14.53 -18.78 2.40
N ASP A 80 15.71 -18.86 1.76
CA ASP A 80 16.45 -17.71 1.23
C ASP A 80 15.77 -17.06 0.01
N SER A 81 14.72 -17.70 -0.50
CA SER A 81 13.92 -17.25 -1.62
C SER A 81 12.43 -17.38 -1.30
N LEU A 82 11.66 -16.33 -1.58
CA LEU A 82 10.23 -16.28 -1.29
C LEU A 82 9.45 -15.62 -2.43
N GLU A 83 8.40 -16.27 -2.91
CA GLU A 83 7.42 -15.63 -3.79
C GLU A 83 6.46 -14.76 -2.96
N ILE A 84 6.50 -13.45 -3.19
CA ILE A 84 5.47 -12.53 -2.68
C ILE A 84 4.39 -12.32 -3.72
N LYS A 85 3.16 -12.17 -3.22
CA LYS A 85 1.97 -11.89 -4.03
C LYS A 85 1.30 -10.63 -3.52
N GLY A 86 0.64 -9.93 -4.42
CA GLY A 86 -0.07 -8.72 -4.06
C GLY A 86 -1.04 -8.27 -5.13
N ARG A 87 -1.73 -7.17 -4.82
CA ARG A 87 -2.69 -6.54 -5.71
C ARG A 87 -2.44 -5.04 -5.81
N THR A 88 -2.72 -4.48 -6.97
CA THR A 88 -2.70 -3.04 -7.27
C THR A 88 -3.72 -2.74 -8.38
N GLU A 89 -3.66 -1.56 -8.97
CA GLU A 89 -4.43 -1.24 -10.18
C GLU A 89 -4.04 -2.14 -11.36
N ALA A 90 -5.03 -2.60 -12.13
CA ALA A 90 -4.81 -3.49 -13.27
C ALA A 90 -3.91 -2.83 -14.33
N GLY A 91 -2.88 -3.55 -14.78
CA GLY A 91 -1.91 -3.05 -15.75
C GLY A 91 -0.91 -2.01 -15.23
N ALA A 92 -0.97 -1.61 -13.94
CA ALA A 92 0.02 -0.70 -13.36
C ALA A 92 1.39 -1.39 -13.22
N SER A 93 2.47 -0.59 -13.29
CA SER A 93 3.82 -1.05 -12.98
C SER A 93 4.10 -0.91 -11.48
N ILE A 94 4.64 -1.94 -10.86
CA ILE A 94 5.05 -1.97 -9.46
C ILE A 94 6.56 -1.83 -9.40
N VAL A 95 7.04 -0.82 -8.67
CA VAL A 95 8.45 -0.68 -8.31
C VAL A 95 8.66 -1.29 -6.94
N LEU A 96 9.24 -2.49 -6.90
CA LEU A 96 9.64 -3.18 -5.68
C LEU A 96 11.05 -2.77 -5.29
N THR A 97 11.27 -2.52 -4.00
CA THR A 97 12.60 -2.28 -3.43
C THR A 97 12.84 -3.24 -2.27
N ILE A 98 13.92 -4.02 -2.35
CA ILE A 98 14.30 -5.07 -1.39
C ILE A 98 15.77 -4.84 -1.05
N ASN A 99 16.10 -4.59 0.22
CA ASN A 99 17.49 -4.34 0.65
C ASN A 99 18.24 -3.32 -0.22
N ARG A 100 17.55 -2.26 -0.66
CA ARG A 100 18.02 -1.19 -1.57
C ARG A 100 18.19 -1.58 -3.05
N LYS A 101 17.92 -2.82 -3.45
CA LYS A 101 17.84 -3.25 -4.85
C LYS A 101 16.42 -3.01 -5.38
N LYS A 102 16.29 -2.51 -6.60
CA LYS A 102 15.00 -2.26 -7.24
C LYS A 102 14.66 -3.34 -8.26
N ALA A 103 13.39 -3.68 -8.32
CA ALA A 103 12.79 -4.54 -9.34
C ALA A 103 11.49 -3.90 -9.84
N GLU A 104 11.12 -4.20 -11.08
CA GLU A 104 9.88 -3.72 -11.69
C GLU A 104 9.03 -4.91 -12.11
N VAL A 105 7.75 -4.89 -11.78
CA VAL A 105 6.78 -5.97 -12.02
C VAL A 105 5.51 -5.36 -12.59
N LEU A 106 4.86 -6.03 -13.53
CA LEU A 106 3.57 -5.58 -14.07
C LEU A 106 2.43 -6.31 -13.37
N ALA A 107 1.39 -5.56 -13.00
CA ALA A 107 0.12 -6.14 -12.57
C ALA A 107 -0.63 -6.70 -13.78
N ASP A 108 -1.29 -7.83 -13.61
CA ASP A 108 -2.14 -8.42 -14.64
C ASP A 108 -3.46 -7.65 -14.83
N SER A 109 -4.34 -8.17 -15.70
CA SER A 109 -5.66 -7.58 -15.97
C SER A 109 -6.61 -7.59 -14.77
N GLU A 110 -6.32 -8.37 -13.73
CA GLU A 110 -7.06 -8.42 -12.47
C GLU A 110 -6.37 -7.62 -11.35
N GLY A 111 -5.26 -6.95 -11.68
CA GLY A 111 -4.44 -6.19 -10.74
C GLY A 111 -3.55 -7.06 -9.85
N GLN A 112 -3.39 -8.35 -10.13
CA GLN A 112 -2.53 -9.23 -9.35
C GLN A 112 -1.08 -9.14 -9.82
N PHE A 113 -0.13 -9.28 -8.90
CA PHE A 113 1.29 -9.40 -9.22
C PHE A 113 1.96 -10.43 -8.31
N SER A 114 3.03 -11.05 -8.82
CA SER A 114 3.93 -11.86 -7.99
C SER A 114 5.40 -11.59 -8.33
N TYR A 115 6.27 -11.78 -7.34
CA TYR A 115 7.69 -11.59 -7.49
C TYR A 115 8.48 -12.50 -6.55
N THR A 116 9.54 -13.12 -7.05
CA THR A 116 10.44 -13.94 -6.22
C THR A 116 11.55 -13.06 -5.65
N LEU A 117 11.55 -12.93 -4.32
CA LEU A 117 12.56 -12.25 -3.54
C LEU A 117 13.76 -13.17 -3.32
N SER A 118 14.96 -12.58 -3.29
CA SER A 118 16.12 -13.20 -2.65
C SER A 118 16.39 -12.47 -1.35
N LEU A 119 16.42 -13.20 -0.24
CA LEU A 119 16.54 -12.67 1.11
C LEU A 119 18.00 -12.73 1.58
N GLU A 120 18.37 -11.77 2.43
CA GLU A 120 19.66 -11.73 3.15
C GLU A 120 19.40 -12.14 4.61
N ASP A 121 20.39 -12.74 5.29
CA ASP A 121 20.25 -13.22 6.69
C ASP A 121 19.75 -12.10 7.61
N GLY A 122 18.72 -12.39 8.40
CA GLY A 122 18.04 -11.43 9.27
C GLY A 122 16.90 -10.66 8.60
N GLU A 123 16.75 -9.38 8.98
CA GLU A 123 15.63 -8.55 8.55
C GLU A 123 15.77 -8.06 7.11
N ASN A 124 14.75 -8.33 6.30
CA ASN A 124 14.60 -7.85 4.93
C ASN A 124 13.41 -6.89 4.87
N VAL A 125 13.66 -5.65 4.49
CA VAL A 125 12.60 -4.64 4.31
C VAL A 125 12.22 -4.58 2.84
N ILE A 126 10.96 -4.93 2.55
CA ILE A 126 10.39 -4.93 1.21
C ILE A 126 9.43 -3.76 1.11
N SER A 127 9.55 -2.98 0.05
CA SER A 127 8.59 -1.92 -0.24
C SER A 127 8.16 -1.85 -1.68
N ALA A 128 6.96 -1.33 -1.91
CA ALA A 128 6.35 -1.21 -3.22
C ALA A 128 5.69 0.16 -3.41
N THR A 129 5.82 0.71 -4.61
CA THR A 129 4.94 1.75 -5.16
C THR A 129 4.34 1.27 -6.48
N ALA A 130 3.17 1.76 -6.84
CA ALA A 130 2.54 1.52 -8.15
C ALA A 130 2.64 2.78 -9.01
N ARG A 131 2.82 2.59 -10.31
CA ARG A 131 2.83 3.64 -11.32
C ARG A 131 1.80 3.30 -12.40
N ASP A 132 0.87 4.22 -12.66
CA ASP A 132 -0.13 4.06 -13.71
C ASP A 132 0.46 4.35 -15.11
N ASN A 133 -0.37 4.19 -16.15
CA ASN A 133 0.04 4.47 -17.54
C ASN A 133 0.29 5.95 -17.84
N SER A 134 -0.26 6.86 -17.02
CA SER A 134 -0.07 8.31 -17.10
C SER A 134 1.20 8.76 -16.37
N GLY A 135 1.87 7.85 -15.66
CA GLY A 135 3.09 8.08 -14.91
C GLY A 135 2.88 8.54 -13.46
N ASN A 136 1.66 8.53 -12.93
CA ASN A 136 1.39 8.90 -11.54
C ASN A 136 1.83 7.78 -10.60
N GLU A 137 2.49 8.13 -9.49
CA GLU A 137 2.97 7.17 -8.49
C GLU A 137 2.13 7.18 -7.22
N SER A 138 1.79 5.99 -6.72
CA SER A 138 1.08 5.81 -5.47
C SER A 138 1.96 6.02 -4.23
N GLN A 139 1.33 6.04 -3.06
CA GLN A 139 2.06 5.96 -1.79
C GLN A 139 2.77 4.61 -1.64
N LYS A 140 3.82 4.59 -0.82
CA LYS A 140 4.62 3.41 -0.52
C LYS A 140 3.90 2.47 0.45
N THR A 141 3.94 1.17 0.16
CA THR A 141 3.62 0.08 1.09
C THR A 141 4.90 -0.63 1.50
N GLU A 142 5.00 -1.11 2.74
CA GLU A 142 6.19 -1.78 3.29
C GLU A 142 5.78 -3.00 4.12
N ILE A 143 6.59 -4.06 4.05
CA ILE A 143 6.52 -5.26 4.90
C ILE A 143 7.95 -5.68 5.28
N THR A 144 8.07 -6.40 6.39
CA THR A 144 9.35 -6.94 6.86
C THR A 144 9.30 -8.47 6.86
N ILE A 145 10.31 -9.10 6.25
CA ILE A 145 10.48 -10.55 6.27
C ILE A 145 11.80 -10.86 6.97
N VAL A 146 11.75 -11.73 7.98
CA VAL A 146 12.96 -12.22 8.66
C VAL A 146 13.37 -13.53 8.02
N TYR A 147 14.56 -13.57 7.42
CA TYR A 147 15.17 -14.82 6.95
C TYR A 147 16.11 -15.35 8.03
N ASP A 148 15.87 -16.59 8.46
CA ASP A 148 16.74 -17.31 9.38
C ASP A 148 16.77 -18.79 9.00
N ASP A 149 17.94 -19.32 8.67
CA ASP A 149 18.17 -20.72 8.32
C ASP A 149 18.83 -21.54 9.45
N LYS A 150 19.02 -20.93 10.63
CA LYS A 150 19.71 -21.56 11.74
C LYS A 150 18.70 -22.29 12.63
N PRO A 151 18.92 -23.59 12.92
CA PRO A 151 18.08 -24.29 13.88
C PRO A 151 18.14 -23.68 15.29
N PRO A 152 17.03 -23.76 16.06
CA PRO A 152 17.01 -23.25 17.41
C PRO A 152 18.02 -23.97 18.31
N THR A 153 18.50 -23.28 19.33
CA THR A 153 19.37 -23.90 20.34
C THR A 153 18.56 -24.79 21.27
N ILE A 154 19.16 -25.88 21.75
CA ILE A 154 18.60 -26.73 22.81
C ILE A 154 19.76 -27.07 23.74
N GLU A 155 19.63 -26.71 25.01
CA GLU A 155 20.57 -27.02 26.09
C GLU A 155 19.81 -27.67 27.24
N ILE A 156 20.23 -28.87 27.64
CA ILE A 156 19.68 -29.57 28.81
C ILE A 156 20.60 -29.31 30.00
N ILE A 157 20.08 -28.57 30.98
CA ILE A 157 20.81 -28.21 32.19
C ILE A 157 20.81 -29.39 33.15
N ASN A 158 19.64 -29.98 33.41
CA ASN A 158 19.45 -31.12 34.29
C ASN A 158 18.27 -31.99 33.83
N PRO A 159 18.33 -33.33 33.94
CA PRO A 159 19.52 -34.11 34.25
C PRO A 159 20.52 -34.17 33.09
N LYS A 160 21.73 -34.63 33.38
CA LYS A 160 22.76 -34.87 32.34
C LYS A 160 22.51 -36.20 31.64
N GLU A 161 23.00 -36.33 30.41
CA GLU A 161 22.92 -37.59 29.65
C GLU A 161 23.51 -38.76 30.44
N GLY A 162 22.77 -39.88 30.48
CA GLY A 162 23.17 -41.08 31.20
C GLY A 162 22.99 -41.03 32.71
N SER A 163 22.31 -40.02 33.26
CA SER A 163 22.04 -39.94 34.70
C SER A 163 21.23 -41.16 35.19
N GLU A 164 21.60 -41.68 36.36
CA GLU A 164 20.90 -42.79 37.01
C GLU A 164 20.11 -42.31 38.24
N PHE A 165 18.90 -42.83 38.41
CA PHE A 165 17.97 -42.52 39.49
C PHE A 165 17.58 -43.80 40.22
N TYR A 166 17.50 -43.75 41.55
CA TYR A 166 17.30 -44.92 42.40
C TYR A 166 16.19 -44.74 43.42
N GLY A 167 15.43 -45.81 43.65
CA GLY A 167 14.41 -45.86 44.70
C GLY A 167 13.14 -45.09 44.33
N SER A 168 12.05 -45.38 45.04
CA SER A 168 10.72 -44.80 44.75
C SER A 168 10.66 -43.27 44.82
N ARG A 169 11.53 -42.63 45.60
CA ARG A 169 11.58 -41.16 45.76
C ARG A 169 12.14 -40.42 44.55
N GLN A 170 12.87 -41.09 43.66
CA GLN A 170 13.47 -40.49 42.46
C GLN A 170 12.76 -40.92 41.16
N ARG A 171 11.56 -41.52 41.27
CA ARG A 171 10.76 -41.93 40.11
C ARG A 171 10.19 -40.73 39.34
N GLN A 172 10.03 -39.58 39.99
CA GLN A 172 9.61 -38.34 39.34
C GLN A 172 10.81 -37.41 39.23
N ILE A 173 11.06 -36.89 38.02
CA ILE A 173 12.16 -35.97 37.75
C ILE A 173 11.66 -34.71 37.05
N ILE A 174 12.51 -33.69 37.07
CA ILE A 174 12.34 -32.45 36.33
C ILE A 174 13.48 -32.37 35.31
N ILE A 175 13.13 -32.14 34.04
CA ILE A 175 14.05 -31.82 32.97
C ILE A 175 14.04 -30.29 32.82
N ASP A 176 15.13 -29.66 33.21
CA ASP A 176 15.37 -28.23 33.09
C ASP A 176 16.36 -27.94 31.98
N GLY A 177 16.12 -26.89 31.22
CA GLY A 177 16.98 -26.50 30.12
C GLY A 177 16.73 -25.10 29.60
N LYS A 178 17.41 -24.79 28.50
CA LYS A 178 17.23 -23.57 27.71
C LYS A 178 17.06 -23.89 26.24
N THR A 179 16.29 -23.08 25.56
CA THR A 179 16.16 -23.05 24.11
C THR A 179 16.16 -21.60 23.63
N GLU A 180 16.00 -21.39 22.33
CA GLU A 180 15.86 -20.05 21.76
C GLU A 180 14.57 -19.37 22.26
N ASP A 181 14.62 -18.05 22.43
CA ASP A 181 13.45 -17.28 22.83
C ASP A 181 12.35 -17.35 21.76
N GLY A 182 11.10 -17.51 22.19
CA GLY A 182 9.96 -17.70 21.27
C GLY A 182 9.90 -19.06 20.57
N ALA A 183 10.87 -19.95 20.77
CA ALA A 183 10.84 -21.29 20.17
C ALA A 183 9.71 -22.15 20.79
N LYS A 184 9.08 -22.94 19.94
CA LYS A 184 8.07 -23.92 20.33
C LYS A 184 8.75 -25.23 20.72
N LEU A 185 8.78 -25.52 22.02
CA LEU A 185 9.41 -26.73 22.56
C LEU A 185 8.40 -27.87 22.76
N GLN A 186 8.82 -29.09 22.44
CA GLN A 186 8.10 -30.33 22.72
C GLN A 186 9.03 -31.38 23.34
N ILE A 187 8.55 -32.11 24.35
CA ILE A 187 9.24 -33.28 24.91
C ILE A 187 8.31 -34.49 24.80
N ASN A 188 8.73 -35.52 24.07
CA ASN A 188 7.90 -36.70 23.74
C ASN A 188 6.50 -36.30 23.20
N ASN A 189 6.49 -35.36 22.25
CA ASN A 189 5.30 -34.80 21.58
C ASN A 189 4.35 -34.01 22.50
N ARG A 190 4.78 -33.66 23.72
CA ARG A 190 4.04 -32.77 24.62
C ARG A 190 4.63 -31.38 24.56
N LEU A 191 3.79 -30.37 24.35
CA LEU A 191 4.19 -28.97 24.38
C LEU A 191 4.75 -28.61 25.77
N VAL A 192 5.91 -27.95 25.78
CA VAL A 192 6.53 -27.41 26.99
C VAL A 192 6.59 -25.89 26.85
N ILE A 193 6.21 -25.19 27.91
CA ILE A 193 6.25 -23.72 27.93
C ILE A 193 7.71 -23.30 28.06
N VAL A 194 8.12 -22.37 27.20
CA VAL A 194 9.41 -21.70 27.24
C VAL A 194 9.16 -20.29 27.75
N ASP A 195 9.87 -19.90 28.80
CA ASP A 195 9.82 -18.55 29.36
C ASP A 195 10.56 -17.55 28.43
N SER A 196 10.33 -16.25 28.62
CA SER A 196 10.90 -15.18 27.76
C SER A 196 12.43 -15.07 27.79
N ASP A 197 13.11 -15.82 28.66
CA ASP A 197 14.57 -15.92 28.73
C ASP A 197 15.10 -17.23 28.15
N GLY A 198 14.22 -17.96 27.43
CA GLY A 198 14.49 -19.25 26.81
C GLY A 198 14.48 -20.43 27.77
N THR A 199 14.21 -20.23 29.07
CA THR A 199 14.21 -21.35 30.04
C THR A 199 12.96 -22.21 29.93
N PHE A 200 13.10 -23.50 30.23
CA PHE A 200 11.97 -24.41 30.31
C PHE A 200 12.16 -25.42 31.44
N SER A 201 11.04 -25.94 31.94
CA SER A 201 11.02 -27.00 32.95
C SER A 201 9.90 -28.00 32.64
N PHE A 202 10.24 -29.30 32.64
CA PHE A 202 9.32 -30.38 32.31
C PHE A 202 9.36 -31.49 33.34
N THR A 203 8.25 -31.69 34.04
CA THR A 203 8.12 -32.77 35.02
C THR A 203 7.64 -34.07 34.37
N THR A 204 8.31 -35.17 34.67
CA THR A 204 7.98 -36.50 34.13
C THR A 204 8.20 -37.62 35.15
N THR A 205 7.58 -38.77 34.89
CA THR A 205 7.72 -40.00 35.69
C THR A 205 8.51 -41.04 34.90
N LEU A 206 9.54 -41.61 35.52
CA LEU A 206 10.40 -42.63 34.95
C LEU A 206 9.76 -44.02 35.06
N THR A 207 9.96 -44.82 34.01
CA THR A 207 9.71 -46.27 34.00
C THR A 207 10.97 -47.03 34.38
N ASP A 208 10.81 -48.24 34.91
CA ASP A 208 11.94 -49.09 35.28
C ASP A 208 12.85 -49.35 34.06
N GLY A 209 14.16 -49.19 34.23
CA GLY A 209 15.15 -49.32 33.16
C GLY A 209 15.47 -48.01 32.45
N GLU A 210 15.75 -48.10 31.14
CA GLU A 210 16.13 -46.96 30.31
C GLU A 210 14.91 -46.11 29.92
N ASN A 211 15.05 -44.79 30.04
CA ASN A 211 14.05 -43.80 29.67
C ASN A 211 14.67 -42.85 28.66
N ILE A 212 14.05 -42.73 27.48
CA ILE A 212 14.50 -41.86 26.40
C ILE A 212 13.48 -40.73 26.23
N PHE A 213 13.96 -39.50 26.27
CA PHE A 213 13.19 -38.30 25.97
C PHE A 213 13.65 -37.73 24.63
N ASN A 214 12.70 -37.49 23.71
CA ASN A 214 12.95 -36.74 22.48
C ASN A 214 12.53 -35.29 22.73
N ILE A 215 13.48 -34.37 22.68
CA ILE A 215 13.28 -32.94 22.86
C ILE A 215 13.36 -32.31 21.48
N LYS A 216 12.29 -31.65 21.04
CA LYS A 216 12.20 -30.96 19.77
C LYS A 216 11.89 -29.48 19.99
N ALA A 217 12.66 -28.59 19.38
CA ALA A 217 12.36 -27.17 19.31
C ALA A 217 12.13 -26.77 17.86
N ASP A 218 11.09 -25.97 17.61
CA ASP A 218 10.82 -25.31 16.33
C ASP A 218 10.87 -23.78 16.54
N ASP A 219 11.62 -23.04 15.73
CA ASP A 219 11.69 -21.57 15.83
C ASP A 219 10.53 -20.88 15.06
N MET A 220 10.57 -19.54 14.99
CA MET A 220 9.57 -18.74 14.26
C MET A 220 9.72 -18.82 12.74
N ALA A 221 10.93 -19.06 12.23
CA ALA A 221 11.24 -19.18 10.81
C ALA A 221 10.90 -20.58 10.25
N GLY A 222 10.60 -21.54 11.12
CA GLY A 222 10.28 -22.92 10.80
C GLY A 222 11.48 -23.86 10.79
N ASN A 223 12.63 -23.46 11.35
CA ASN A 223 13.73 -24.40 11.58
C ASN A 223 13.44 -25.26 12.80
N SER A 224 13.94 -26.50 12.77
CA SER A 224 13.76 -27.46 13.85
C SER A 224 15.09 -27.99 14.34
N LYS A 225 15.19 -28.23 15.64
CA LYS A 225 16.26 -29.01 16.25
C LYS A 225 15.66 -30.13 17.11
N GLU A 226 16.26 -31.31 17.06
CA GLU A 226 15.93 -32.43 17.92
C GLU A 226 17.17 -32.89 18.71
N GLU A 227 16.96 -33.16 19.98
CA GLU A 227 17.95 -33.72 20.90
C GLU A 227 17.34 -34.90 21.66
N LYS A 228 18.19 -35.82 22.12
CA LYS A 228 17.78 -36.94 22.97
C LYS A 228 18.40 -36.81 24.34
N LEU A 229 17.61 -37.16 25.35
CA LEU A 229 18.08 -37.34 26.71
C LEU A 229 17.76 -38.76 27.16
N THR A 230 18.80 -39.51 27.50
CA THR A 230 18.67 -40.85 28.06
C THR A 230 19.01 -40.83 29.54
N VAL A 231 18.11 -41.38 30.36
CA VAL A 231 18.34 -41.58 31.80
C VAL A 231 17.90 -42.98 32.19
N LYS A 232 18.43 -43.49 33.30
CA LYS A 232 18.11 -44.83 33.79
C LYS A 232 17.48 -44.75 35.17
N TYR A 233 16.44 -45.53 35.38
CA TYR A 233 15.78 -45.65 36.67
C TYR A 233 15.87 -47.09 37.19
N LEU A 234 16.31 -47.24 38.44
CA LEU A 234 16.36 -48.50 39.17
C LEU A 234 15.46 -48.39 40.41
N PRO A 235 14.40 -49.22 40.52
CA PRO A 235 13.39 -49.10 41.59
C PRO A 235 13.93 -49.39 43.00
#